data_AF-A0A2S7QRQ5-F1
#
_entry.id   AF-A0A2S7QRQ5-F1
#
_cell.length_a   1.000
_cell.length_b   1.000
_cell.length_c   1.000
_cell.angle_alpha   90.00
_cell.angle_beta   90.00
_cell.angle_gamma   90.00
#
_symmetry.space_group_name_H-M   'P 1'
#
loop_
_entity.id
_entity.type
_entity.pdbx_description
1 polymer ?
#
loop_
_entity_poly.entity_id
_entity_poly.type
_entity_poly.pdbx_seq_one_letter_code
_entity_poly.pdbx_strand_id
1 'polypeptide(L)'
;MTSQLDLAKAANLDVKKIILIGGFSNSPSLVSALRQKLDKYKQETGISVKLEAPRNQGSLETAMARGALLRAFDKEDGLERVSLSSYGFRLQDEFNPEAIPEHRKVKPKVDNNDGVQYVDVIDWVIKKVRRFEVLKLSCRGGEVIPASKEYRVPIYRIFSATRKTFVYEQELYISDTSTESHYKFTHKKNKGESPWFEDLLTLLTKSLRR
;
A
#
# COMPACT_ATOMS: atom_id res chain seq x y z
N MET A 1 19.59 3.52 -10.97
CA MET A 1 19.32 3.12 -12.36
C MET A 1 20.04 1.81 -12.70
N THR A 2 21.38 1.75 -12.74
CA THR A 2 22.11 0.51 -13.05
C THR A 2 21.72 -0.65 -12.13
N SER A 3 21.63 -0.39 -10.83
CA SER A 3 21.12 -1.39 -9.86
C SER A 3 19.73 -1.93 -10.19
N GLN A 4 18.84 -1.14 -10.79
CA GLN A 4 17.51 -1.61 -11.21
C GLN A 4 17.58 -2.45 -12.50
N LEU A 5 18.51 -2.12 -13.41
CA LEU A 5 18.77 -2.93 -14.60
C LEU A 5 19.35 -4.30 -14.21
N ASP A 6 20.27 -4.32 -13.24
CA ASP A 6 20.86 -5.55 -12.73
C ASP A 6 19.82 -6.43 -12.02
N LEU A 7 18.92 -5.82 -11.24
CA LEU A 7 17.79 -6.50 -10.64
C LEU A 7 16.82 -7.08 -11.68
N ALA A 8 16.51 -6.33 -12.75
CA ALA A 8 15.67 -6.81 -13.83
C ALA A 8 16.32 -7.99 -14.56
N LYS A 9 17.62 -7.89 -14.85
CA LYS A 9 18.42 -8.97 -15.45
C LYS A 9 18.45 -10.22 -14.56
N ALA A 10 18.65 -10.06 -13.26
CA ALA A 10 18.60 -11.16 -12.29
C ALA A 10 17.22 -11.84 -12.22
N ALA A 11 16.16 -11.09 -12.53
CA ALA A 11 14.79 -11.58 -12.67
C ALA A 11 14.47 -12.11 -14.08
N ASN A 12 15.47 -12.21 -14.97
CA ASN A 12 15.32 -12.61 -16.37
C ASN A 12 14.37 -11.72 -17.20
N LEU A 13 14.33 -10.42 -16.87
CA LEU A 13 13.55 -9.41 -17.58
C LEU A 13 14.48 -8.57 -18.47
N ASP A 14 14.11 -8.45 -19.75
CA ASP A 14 14.84 -7.63 -20.72
C ASP A 14 14.30 -6.18 -20.75
N VAL A 15 15.09 -5.25 -20.23
CA VAL A 15 14.71 -3.82 -20.20
C VAL A 15 15.08 -3.16 -21.51
N LYS A 16 14.10 -2.97 -22.38
CA LYS A 16 14.31 -2.38 -23.72
C LYS A 16 14.39 -0.86 -23.71
N LYS A 17 13.66 -0.21 -22.79
CA LYS A 17 13.48 1.24 -22.77
C LYS A 17 13.44 1.79 -21.34
N ILE A 18 13.98 2.99 -21.17
CA ILE A 18 13.82 3.84 -19.98
C ILE A 18 13.08 5.10 -20.43
N ILE A 19 11.97 5.40 -19.78
CA ILE A 19 11.15 6.59 -20.07
C ILE A 19 11.37 7.60 -18.94
N LEU A 20 11.75 8.83 -19.29
CA LEU A 20 11.85 9.92 -18.31
C LEU A 20 10.53 10.69 -18.24
N ILE A 21 10.01 10.83 -17.03
CA ILE A 21 8.76 11.52 -16.71
C ILE A 21 8.95 12.53 -15.57
N GLY A 22 8.07 13.53 -15.48
CA GLY A 22 8.09 14.57 -14.44
C GLY A 22 8.86 15.84 -14.83
N GLY A 23 8.72 16.91 -14.04
CA GLY A 23 9.22 18.25 -14.42
C GLY A 23 10.74 18.34 -14.64
N PHE A 24 11.52 17.47 -13.99
CA PHE A 24 12.99 17.45 -14.18
C PHE A 24 13.45 16.54 -15.33
N SER A 25 12.55 15.82 -16.00
CA SER A 25 12.87 14.89 -17.09
C SER A 25 13.48 15.57 -18.33
N ASN A 26 13.21 16.87 -18.50
CA ASN A 26 13.71 17.70 -19.59
C ASN A 26 15.11 18.28 -19.34
N SER A 27 15.71 18.07 -18.16
CA SER A 27 17.03 18.61 -17.83
C SER A 27 18.12 18.04 -18.78
N PRO A 28 18.82 18.88 -19.57
CA PRO A 28 19.87 18.41 -20.47
C PRO A 28 20.99 17.68 -19.72
N SER A 29 21.34 18.17 -18.52
CA SER A 29 22.35 17.55 -17.66
C SER A 29 21.93 16.15 -17.19
N LEU A 30 20.67 15.98 -16.80
CA LEU A 30 20.13 14.67 -16.42
C LEU A 30 20.15 13.70 -17.59
N VAL A 31 19.62 14.13 -18.75
CA VAL A 31 19.56 13.29 -19.96
C VAL A 31 20.96 12.89 -20.40
N SER A 32 21.92 13.82 -20.42
CA SER A 32 23.31 13.55 -20.76
C SER A 32 23.96 12.54 -19.80
N ALA A 33 23.81 12.76 -18.48
CA ALA A 33 24.36 11.86 -17.47
C ALA A 33 23.77 10.44 -17.55
N LEU A 34 22.48 10.32 -17.88
CA LEU A 34 21.83 9.02 -18.04
C LEU A 34 22.28 8.31 -19.32
N ARG A 35 22.43 9.03 -20.44
CA ARG A 35 22.98 8.46 -21.69
C ARG A 35 24.38 7.91 -21.46
N GLN A 36 25.26 8.69 -20.83
CA GLN A 36 26.62 8.25 -20.53
C GLN A 36 26.63 6.99 -19.65
N LYS A 37 25.74 6.89 -18.65
CA LYS A 37 25.59 5.69 -17.82
C LYS A 37 25.08 4.48 -18.62
N LEU A 38 24.18 4.67 -19.57
CA LEU A 38 23.66 3.59 -20.42
C LEU A 38 24.68 3.12 -21.45
N ASP A 39 25.47 4.03 -22.01
CA ASP A 39 26.56 3.68 -22.93
C ASP A 39 27.62 2.84 -22.22
N LYS A 40 28.00 3.24 -20.99
CA LYS A 40 28.88 2.45 -20.14
C LYS A 40 28.28 1.07 -19.83
N TYR A 41 27.01 1.02 -19.44
CA TYR A 41 26.31 -0.25 -19.18
C TYR A 41 26.30 -1.17 -20.40
N LYS A 42 26.08 -0.62 -21.59
CA LYS A 42 26.12 -1.35 -22.86
C LYS A 42 27.52 -1.90 -23.16
N GLN A 43 28.56 -1.13 -22.90
CA GLN A 43 29.94 -1.59 -23.06
C GLN A 43 30.28 -2.74 -22.11
N GLU A 44 29.80 -2.69 -20.86
CA GLU A 44 30.07 -3.69 -19.84
C GLU A 44 29.25 -4.99 -20.02
N THR A 45 28.02 -4.88 -20.52
CA THR A 45 27.06 -6.00 -20.51
C THR A 45 26.63 -6.46 -21.91
N GLY A 46 26.91 -5.68 -22.96
CA GLY A 46 26.39 -5.87 -24.31
C GLY A 46 24.92 -5.46 -24.49
N ILE A 47 24.20 -5.11 -23.41
CA ILE A 47 22.77 -4.83 -23.44
C ILE A 47 22.52 -3.37 -23.80
N SER A 48 21.72 -3.13 -24.84
CA SER A 48 21.38 -1.79 -25.32
C SER A 48 19.99 -1.38 -24.85
N VAL A 49 19.92 -0.39 -23.95
CA VAL A 49 18.66 0.16 -23.43
C VAL A 49 18.42 1.55 -24.04
N LYS A 50 17.25 1.77 -24.64
CA LYS A 50 16.92 3.08 -25.24
C LYS A 50 16.41 4.05 -24.17
N LEU A 51 16.97 5.26 -24.12
CA LEU A 51 16.42 6.36 -23.31
C LEU A 51 15.41 7.16 -24.14
N GLU A 52 14.14 7.11 -23.75
CA GLU A 52 13.08 7.98 -24.26
C GLU A 52 12.99 9.20 -23.34
N ALA A 53 13.65 10.28 -23.77
CA ALA A 53 13.52 11.61 -23.17
C ALA A 53 12.57 12.45 -24.03
N PRO A 54 11.90 13.47 -23.45
CA PRO A 54 10.98 14.29 -24.22
C PRO A 54 11.71 15.08 -25.29
N ARG A 55 11.29 14.90 -26.54
CA ARG A 55 11.73 15.76 -27.66
C ARG A 55 10.95 17.08 -27.71
N ASN A 56 9.71 17.06 -27.20
CA ASN A 56 8.78 18.19 -27.17
C ASN A 56 8.31 18.41 -25.72
N GLN A 57 8.52 19.62 -25.18
CA GLN A 57 8.30 20.00 -23.78
C GLN A 57 6.92 19.57 -23.23
N GLY A 58 5.82 19.74 -23.99
CA GLY A 58 4.48 19.52 -23.46
C GLY A 58 3.99 18.06 -23.29
N SER A 59 4.65 17.07 -23.92
CA SER A 59 4.07 15.71 -24.02
C SER A 59 4.34 14.80 -22.83
N LEU A 60 5.53 14.87 -22.23
CA LEU A 60 5.95 14.00 -21.13
C LEU A 60 5.85 14.66 -19.75
N GLU A 61 5.83 16.00 -19.69
CA GLU A 61 5.48 16.75 -18.46
C GLU A 61 4.07 16.39 -17.99
N THR A 62 3.14 16.23 -18.93
CA THR A 62 1.74 15.87 -18.66
C THR A 62 1.47 14.36 -18.75
N ALA A 63 2.48 13.51 -19.01
CA ALA A 63 2.27 12.09 -19.23
C ALA A 63 1.64 11.37 -18.03
N MET A 64 2.02 11.75 -16.79
CA MET A 64 1.38 11.19 -15.59
C MET A 64 -0.10 11.56 -15.54
N ALA A 65 -0.45 12.83 -15.76
CA ALA A 65 -1.83 13.31 -15.74
C ALA A 65 -2.67 12.65 -16.86
N ARG A 66 -2.11 12.53 -18.07
CA ARG A 66 -2.75 11.84 -19.19
C ARG A 66 -2.98 10.36 -18.88
N GLY A 67 -1.98 9.68 -18.32
CA GLY A 67 -2.11 8.29 -17.89
C GLY A 67 -3.18 8.11 -16.81
N ALA A 68 -3.24 9.02 -15.84
CA ALA A 68 -4.27 9.03 -14.80
C ALA A 68 -5.67 9.24 -15.39
N LEU A 69 -5.82 10.15 -16.36
CA LEU A 69 -7.08 10.38 -17.05
C LEU A 69 -7.52 9.16 -17.87
N LEU A 70 -6.62 8.56 -18.65
CA LEU A 70 -6.89 7.31 -19.36
C LEU A 70 -7.31 6.20 -18.39
N ARG A 71 -6.64 6.11 -17.23
CA ARG A 71 -7.00 5.15 -16.19
C ARG A 71 -8.33 5.45 -15.50
N ALA A 72 -8.74 6.71 -15.42
CA ALA A 72 -10.03 7.08 -14.85
C ALA A 72 -11.20 6.65 -15.76
N PHE A 73 -10.99 6.64 -17.08
CA PHE A 73 -11.98 6.19 -18.06
C PHE A 73 -12.12 4.66 -18.11
N ASP A 74 -11.05 3.92 -17.87
CA ASP A 74 -11.08 2.45 -17.81
C ASP A 74 -10.59 1.95 -16.45
N LYS A 75 -11.56 1.63 -15.58
CA LYS A 75 -11.32 1.12 -14.22
C LYS A 75 -11.31 -0.41 -14.15
N GLU A 76 -11.90 -1.09 -15.13
CA GLU A 76 -12.11 -2.54 -15.11
C GLU A 76 -10.86 -3.28 -15.58
N ASP A 77 -10.18 -2.81 -16.63
CA ASP A 77 -8.99 -3.49 -17.17
C ASP A 77 -7.68 -2.91 -16.61
N GLY A 78 -7.51 -3.04 -15.30
CA GLY A 78 -6.31 -2.54 -14.61
C GLY A 78 -5.12 -3.45 -14.62
N LEU A 79 -3.96 -2.81 -14.70
CA LEU A 79 -2.71 -3.45 -14.30
C LEU A 79 -2.81 -3.85 -12.83
N GLU A 80 -2.33 -5.06 -12.56
CA GLU A 80 -2.03 -5.52 -11.22
C GLU A 80 -1.09 -4.54 -10.51
N ARG A 81 -1.31 -4.40 -9.21
CA ARG A 81 -0.57 -3.47 -8.37
C ARG A 81 0.14 -4.22 -7.27
N VAL A 82 1.29 -3.67 -6.89
CA VAL A 82 2.08 -4.17 -5.78
C VAL A 82 2.06 -3.11 -4.71
N SER A 83 1.57 -3.47 -3.52
CA SER A 83 1.50 -2.50 -2.43
C SER A 83 2.89 -2.21 -1.88
N LEU A 84 3.26 -0.93 -1.82
CA LEU A 84 4.53 -0.46 -1.25
C LEU A 84 4.46 -0.23 0.26
N SER A 85 3.25 -0.26 0.82
CA SER A 85 2.97 -0.12 2.25
C SER A 85 1.85 -1.08 2.63
N SER A 86 1.72 -1.39 3.90
CA SER A 86 0.59 -2.14 4.42
C SER A 86 -0.52 -1.18 4.83
N TYR A 87 -1.76 -1.58 4.63
CA TYR A 87 -2.96 -0.83 4.99
C TYR A 87 -3.81 -1.68 5.92
N GLY A 88 -4.30 -1.10 7.00
CA GLY A 88 -5.05 -1.83 8.00
C GLY A 88 -6.05 -0.98 8.74
N PHE A 89 -7.06 -1.64 9.32
CA PHE A 89 -8.08 -1.00 10.12
C PHE A 89 -7.82 -1.23 11.59
N ARG A 90 -8.04 -0.21 12.41
CA ARG A 90 -8.05 -0.39 13.86
C ARG A 90 -9.34 -1.06 14.30
N LEU A 91 -9.24 -2.22 14.91
CA LEU A 91 -10.36 -3.05 15.34
C LEU A 91 -10.29 -3.34 16.84
N GLN A 92 -11.34 -3.98 17.33
CA GLN A 92 -11.47 -4.45 18.70
C GLN A 92 -11.75 -5.94 18.65
N ASP A 93 -10.74 -6.76 18.97
CA ASP A 93 -10.87 -8.21 18.99
C ASP A 93 -11.27 -8.69 20.38
N GLU A 94 -12.14 -9.70 20.45
CA GLU A 94 -12.39 -10.44 21.69
C GLU A 94 -11.09 -11.09 22.17
N PHE A 95 -10.82 -10.99 23.47
CA PHE A 95 -9.60 -11.52 24.06
C PHE A 95 -9.64 -13.06 24.09
N ASN A 96 -9.08 -13.66 23.05
CA ASN A 96 -8.94 -15.10 22.94
C ASN A 96 -7.48 -15.54 22.70
N PRO A 97 -6.67 -15.75 23.76
CA PRO A 97 -5.25 -16.13 23.64
C PRO A 97 -5.01 -17.58 23.13
N GLU A 98 -6.06 -18.40 23.08
CA GLU A 98 -6.00 -19.75 22.54
C GLU A 98 -6.11 -19.73 21.01
N ALA A 99 -7.07 -18.98 20.47
CA ALA A 99 -7.29 -18.83 19.03
C ALA A 99 -6.38 -17.76 18.38
N ILE A 100 -6.04 -16.70 19.11
CA ILE A 100 -5.22 -15.57 18.64
C ILE A 100 -3.95 -15.48 19.50
N PRO A 101 -2.84 -16.10 19.07
CA PRO A 101 -1.59 -16.15 19.84
C PRO A 101 -1.05 -14.78 20.25
N GLU A 102 -1.29 -13.75 19.45
CA GLU A 102 -0.88 -12.36 19.67
C GLU A 102 -1.47 -11.76 20.96
N HIS A 103 -2.58 -12.32 21.46
CA HIS A 103 -3.22 -11.88 22.70
C HIS A 103 -2.53 -12.37 23.98
N ARG A 104 -1.72 -13.44 23.92
CA ARG A 104 -1.18 -14.12 25.13
C ARG A 104 -0.42 -13.23 26.11
N LYS A 105 0.23 -12.17 25.62
CA LYS A 105 1.07 -11.27 26.43
C LYS A 105 0.49 -9.86 26.56
N VAL A 106 -0.82 -9.72 26.32
CA VAL A 106 -1.51 -8.45 26.32
C VAL A 106 -2.54 -8.43 27.45
N LYS A 107 -2.61 -7.31 28.17
CA LYS A 107 -3.70 -7.05 29.10
C LYS A 107 -4.93 -6.55 28.33
N PRO A 108 -6.05 -7.28 28.32
CA PRO A 108 -7.29 -6.82 27.70
C PRO A 108 -8.00 -5.75 28.55
N LYS A 109 -9.01 -5.12 27.97
CA LYS A 109 -9.95 -4.21 28.64
C LYS A 109 -11.32 -4.86 28.67
N VAL A 110 -12.02 -4.79 29.81
CA VAL A 110 -13.42 -5.23 29.90
C VAL A 110 -14.30 -4.12 29.33
N ASP A 111 -15.20 -4.45 28.40
CA ASP A 111 -16.21 -3.52 27.91
C ASP A 111 -17.40 -3.46 28.89
N ASN A 112 -17.89 -2.25 29.14
CA ASN A 112 -18.93 -2.03 30.14
C ASN A 112 -20.34 -2.39 29.66
N ASN A 113 -20.55 -2.57 28.35
CA ASN A 113 -21.86 -2.85 27.78
C ASN A 113 -22.19 -4.35 27.81
N ASP A 114 -21.19 -5.22 27.70
CA ASP A 114 -21.36 -6.68 27.61
C ASP A 114 -20.54 -7.47 28.64
N GLY A 115 -19.58 -6.84 29.33
CA GLY A 115 -18.67 -7.50 30.27
C GLY A 115 -17.59 -8.36 29.61
N VAL A 116 -17.46 -8.32 28.28
CA VAL A 116 -16.48 -9.11 27.51
C VAL A 116 -15.12 -8.41 27.51
N GLN A 117 -14.05 -9.19 27.47
CA GLN A 117 -12.68 -8.70 27.39
C GLN A 117 -12.27 -8.49 25.94
N TYR A 118 -11.69 -7.33 25.65
CA TYR A 118 -11.28 -6.94 24.30
C TYR A 118 -9.85 -6.39 24.24
N VAL A 119 -9.26 -6.45 23.05
CA VAL A 119 -7.96 -5.87 22.72
C VAL A 119 -8.11 -4.96 21.50
N ASP A 120 -7.66 -3.71 21.63
CA ASP A 120 -7.50 -2.80 20.49
C ASP A 120 -6.34 -3.30 19.61
N VAL A 121 -6.60 -3.64 18.35
CA VAL A 121 -5.63 -4.19 17.39
C VAL A 121 -5.65 -3.43 16.08
N ILE A 122 -4.68 -3.73 15.19
CA ILE A 122 -4.78 -3.37 13.77
C ILE A 122 -4.85 -4.66 12.96
N ASP A 123 -5.84 -4.75 12.06
CA ASP A 123 -5.88 -5.78 11.04
C ASP A 123 -5.36 -5.24 9.71
N TRP A 124 -4.18 -5.71 9.31
CA TRP A 124 -3.50 -5.33 8.06
C TRP A 124 -4.06 -6.12 6.88
N VAL A 125 -5.16 -5.63 6.33
CA VAL A 125 -5.90 -6.23 5.21
C VAL A 125 -5.12 -6.23 3.90
N ILE A 126 -4.28 -5.21 3.67
CA ILE A 126 -3.35 -5.15 2.53
C ILE A 126 -1.95 -5.18 3.10
N LYS A 127 -1.13 -6.13 2.65
CA LYS A 127 0.25 -6.29 3.15
C LYS A 127 1.25 -5.84 2.10
N LYS A 128 2.22 -5.05 2.54
CA LYS A 128 3.37 -4.65 1.72
C LYS A 128 4.08 -5.87 1.14
N VAL A 129 4.33 -5.83 -0.15
CA VAL A 129 5.19 -6.83 -0.81
C VAL A 129 6.65 -6.49 -0.54
N ARG A 130 7.44 -7.48 -0.12
CA ARG A 130 8.88 -7.26 0.06
C ARG A 130 9.53 -7.05 -1.31
N ARG A 131 10.44 -6.07 -1.40
CA ARG A 131 11.09 -5.61 -2.66
C ARG A 131 11.64 -6.73 -3.56
N PHE A 132 12.08 -7.85 -2.99
CA PHE A 132 12.62 -9.00 -3.72
C PHE A 132 11.54 -9.96 -4.27
N GLU A 133 10.33 -9.95 -3.71
CA GLU A 133 9.20 -10.74 -4.20
C GLU A 133 8.50 -10.06 -5.38
N VAL A 134 8.65 -8.75 -5.57
CA VAL A 134 8.04 -8.01 -6.69
C VAL A 134 8.55 -8.46 -8.06
N LEU A 135 9.81 -8.89 -8.13
CA LEU A 135 10.47 -9.28 -9.39
C LEU A 135 10.29 -10.77 -9.72
N LYS A 136 9.99 -11.60 -8.73
CA LYS A 136 9.50 -12.95 -8.95
C LYS A 136 7.98 -12.81 -8.97
N LEU A 137 7.34 -12.87 -10.13
CA LEU A 137 5.86 -12.91 -10.28
C LEU A 137 5.16 -14.06 -9.48
N SER A 138 5.89 -14.77 -8.62
CA SER A 138 5.43 -15.64 -7.54
C SER A 138 5.80 -15.03 -6.17
N CYS A 139 4.93 -14.17 -5.63
CA CYS A 139 5.10 -13.67 -4.26
C CYS A 139 4.77 -14.80 -3.26
N ARG A 140 5.75 -15.21 -2.45
CA ARG A 140 5.50 -15.99 -1.23
C ARG A 140 5.50 -15.02 -0.04
N GLY A 141 4.44 -14.23 0.09
CA GLY A 141 4.21 -13.42 1.31
C GLY A 141 3.60 -12.04 1.07
N GLY A 142 3.82 -11.43 -0.10
CA GLY A 142 3.17 -10.18 -0.52
C GLY A 142 1.91 -10.39 -1.36
N GLU A 143 1.00 -9.42 -1.32
CA GLU A 143 -0.23 -9.43 -2.11
C GLU A 143 -0.09 -8.62 -3.40
N VAL A 144 -0.24 -9.31 -4.54
CA VAL A 144 -0.52 -8.66 -5.82
C VAL A 144 -2.02 -8.32 -5.82
N ILE A 145 -2.32 -7.03 -5.91
CA ILE A 145 -3.69 -6.52 -5.88
C ILE A 145 -4.16 -6.41 -7.32
N PRO A 146 -5.24 -7.10 -7.73
CA PRO A 146 -5.78 -6.94 -9.07
C PRO A 146 -6.32 -5.52 -9.29
N ALA A 147 -6.65 -5.19 -10.53
CA ALA A 147 -7.23 -3.91 -10.95
C ALA A 147 -8.29 -3.35 -9.99
N SER A 148 -9.18 -4.24 -9.56
CA SER A 148 -10.28 -4.00 -8.65
C SER A 148 -10.31 -5.13 -7.63
N LYS A 149 -10.22 -4.78 -6.34
CA LYS A 149 -10.34 -5.72 -5.22
C LYS A 149 -11.10 -5.08 -4.08
N GLU A 150 -12.12 -5.77 -3.61
CA GLU A 150 -12.87 -5.41 -2.41
C GLU A 150 -12.34 -6.20 -1.22
N TYR A 151 -12.02 -5.50 -0.13
CA TYR A 151 -11.66 -6.11 1.16
C TYR A 151 -12.84 -5.94 2.12
N ARG A 152 -13.34 -7.05 2.65
CA ARG A 152 -14.44 -7.05 3.62
C ARG A 152 -13.89 -7.33 5.00
N VAL A 153 -14.12 -6.40 5.92
CA VAL A 153 -13.72 -6.52 7.32
C VAL A 153 -14.99 -6.58 8.16
N PRO A 154 -15.28 -7.69 8.84
CA PRO A 154 -16.39 -7.75 9.76
C PRO A 154 -16.08 -6.88 10.99
N ILE A 155 -16.97 -5.94 11.30
CA ILE A 155 -16.81 -5.04 12.44
C ILE A 155 -18.07 -5.14 13.31
N TYR A 156 -17.87 -5.46 14.57
CA TYR A 156 -18.92 -5.52 15.57
C TYR A 156 -18.73 -4.37 16.56
N ARG A 157 -19.83 -3.67 16.86
CA ARG A 157 -19.85 -2.59 17.86
C ARG A 157 -21.03 -2.79 18.77
N ILE A 158 -20.74 -2.85 20.06
CA ILE A 158 -21.75 -2.99 21.10
C ILE A 158 -21.97 -1.61 21.72
N PHE A 159 -23.22 -1.24 21.89
CA PHE A 159 -23.61 0.04 22.46
C PHE A 159 -24.88 -0.13 23.27
N SER A 160 -25.03 0.66 24.33
CA SER A 160 -26.24 0.67 25.14
C SER A 160 -27.48 1.02 24.29
N ALA A 161 -28.54 0.24 24.44
CA ALA A 161 -29.85 0.49 23.82
C ALA A 161 -30.49 1.82 24.26
N THR A 162 -29.98 2.45 25.33
CA THR A 162 -30.44 3.76 25.80
C THR A 162 -29.78 4.94 25.06
N ARG A 163 -28.73 4.71 24.26
CA ARG A 163 -28.11 5.77 23.46
C ARG A 163 -29.04 6.24 22.35
N LYS A 164 -29.26 7.56 22.30
CA LYS A 164 -30.08 8.21 21.26
C LYS A 164 -29.32 8.47 19.96
N THR A 165 -27.99 8.45 20.01
CA THR A 165 -27.11 8.69 18.87
C THR A 165 -26.00 7.65 18.86
N PHE A 166 -25.67 7.18 17.66
CA PHE A 166 -24.54 6.29 17.42
C PHE A 166 -23.62 6.99 16.42
N VAL A 167 -22.41 7.32 16.88
CA VAL A 167 -21.34 7.85 16.04
C VAL A 167 -20.33 6.73 15.89
N TYR A 168 -19.98 6.44 14.64
CA TYR A 168 -19.02 5.43 14.29
C TYR A 168 -17.86 6.07 13.55
N GLU A 169 -16.66 5.84 14.06
CA GLU A 169 -15.41 6.27 13.45
C GLU A 169 -14.55 5.04 13.20
N GLN A 170 -14.00 4.94 12.00
CA GLN A 170 -13.09 3.88 11.63
C GLN A 170 -11.78 4.47 11.13
N GLU A 171 -10.70 4.13 11.81
CA GLU A 171 -9.36 4.61 11.47
C GLU A 171 -8.69 3.63 10.50
N LEU A 172 -8.17 4.18 9.39
CA LEU A 172 -7.28 3.49 8.45
C LEU A 172 -5.83 3.86 8.79
N TYR A 173 -4.98 2.85 8.91
CA TYR A 173 -3.56 2.97 9.20
C TYR A 173 -2.73 2.54 8.00
N ILE A 174 -1.60 3.21 7.80
CA ILE A 174 -0.57 2.83 6.84
C ILE A 174 0.74 2.58 7.57
N SER A 175 1.46 1.54 7.16
CA SER A 175 2.80 1.28 7.64
C SER A 175 3.72 0.75 6.56
N ASP A 176 4.96 1.21 6.55
CA ASP A 176 6.00 0.69 5.66
C ASP A 176 6.67 -0.59 6.19
N THR A 177 6.41 -0.95 7.45
CA THR A 177 7.11 -2.02 8.17
C THR A 177 6.19 -3.09 8.74
N SER A 178 4.95 -2.75 9.06
CA SER A 178 3.99 -3.65 9.72
C SER A 178 3.35 -4.59 8.70
N THR A 179 3.28 -5.88 9.00
CA THR A 179 2.75 -6.92 8.07
C THR A 179 1.93 -8.00 8.78
N GLU A 180 1.80 -7.92 10.10
CA GLU A 180 1.15 -8.95 10.93
C GLU A 180 -0.01 -8.33 11.71
N SER A 181 -1.20 -8.93 11.61
CA SER A 181 -2.45 -8.46 12.22
C SER A 181 -2.57 -8.90 13.69
N HIS A 182 -3.61 -8.41 14.39
CA HIS A 182 -4.05 -8.84 15.74
C HIS A 182 -3.07 -8.56 16.90
N TYR A 183 -1.91 -7.96 16.61
CA TYR A 183 -1.10 -7.38 17.67
C TYR A 183 -1.81 -6.16 18.25
N LYS A 184 -1.76 -6.05 19.58
CA LYS A 184 -2.22 -4.85 20.30
C LYS A 184 -1.73 -3.59 19.60
N PHE A 185 -2.58 -2.59 19.48
CA PHE A 185 -2.29 -1.31 18.85
C PHE A 185 -0.90 -0.76 19.23
N THR A 186 -0.58 -0.70 20.53
CA THR A 186 0.71 -0.17 21.03
C THR A 186 1.89 -1.14 20.92
N HIS A 187 1.75 -2.28 20.24
CA HIS A 187 2.80 -3.30 20.16
C HIS A 187 3.90 -2.88 19.17
N LYS A 188 5.14 -3.29 19.44
CA LYS A 188 6.30 -2.98 18.58
C LYS A 188 6.16 -3.44 17.12
N LYS A 189 5.27 -4.39 16.84
CA LYS A 189 4.97 -4.89 15.48
C LYS A 189 4.09 -3.94 14.68
N ASN A 190 3.37 -3.05 15.36
CA ASN A 190 2.61 -2.00 14.70
C ASN A 190 3.43 -0.73 14.52
N LYS A 191 4.49 -0.54 15.32
CA LYS A 191 5.39 0.64 15.30
C LYS A 191 5.73 1.11 13.88
N GLY A 192 5.55 2.41 13.65
CA GLY A 192 5.75 3.02 12.33
C GLY A 192 4.45 3.11 11.52
N GLU A 193 3.34 2.69 12.13
CA GLU A 193 2.00 3.02 11.70
C GLU A 193 1.76 4.52 11.83
N SER A 194 1.12 5.11 10.83
CA SER A 194 0.56 6.44 10.92
C SER A 194 -0.90 6.39 10.50
N PRO A 195 -1.81 7.07 11.22
CA PRO A 195 -3.16 7.26 10.74
C PRO A 195 -3.10 7.93 9.37
N TRP A 196 -3.81 7.38 8.40
CA TRP A 196 -3.87 7.99 7.08
C TRP A 196 -4.82 9.19 7.14
N PHE A 197 -4.24 10.38 7.13
CA PHE A 197 -4.97 11.65 7.08
C PHE A 197 -4.99 12.18 5.64
N GLU A 198 -5.95 11.71 4.84
CA GLU A 198 -6.64 12.59 3.89
C GLU A 198 -8.07 12.71 4.43
N ASP A 199 -8.48 13.94 4.75
CA ASP A 199 -9.82 14.38 5.17
C ASP A 199 -10.82 13.25 5.48
N LEU A 200 -11.01 12.98 6.78
CA LEU A 200 -12.12 12.23 7.38
C LEU A 200 -13.19 11.78 6.37
N LEU A 201 -12.98 10.61 5.75
CA LEU A 201 -14.07 9.86 5.13
C LEU A 201 -14.97 9.39 6.28
N THR A 202 -15.86 10.28 6.70
CA THR A 202 -16.97 10.00 7.60
C THR A 202 -17.93 9.11 6.83
N LEU A 203 -17.60 7.83 6.72
CA LEU A 203 -18.46 6.83 6.10
C LEU A 203 -19.59 6.49 7.08
N LEU A 204 -20.75 7.06 6.78
CA LEU A 204 -22.09 6.76 7.32
C LEU A 204 -22.35 7.11 8.80
N THR A 205 -22.77 8.36 9.04
CA THR A 205 -23.71 8.67 10.12
C THR A 205 -25.10 8.16 9.76
N LYS A 206 -25.43 6.91 10.11
CA LYS A 206 -26.84 6.48 10.19
C LYS A 206 -27.41 6.93 11.53
N SER A 207 -28.19 8.01 11.50
CA SER A 207 -29.11 8.34 12.58
C SER A 207 -30.19 7.25 12.64
N LEU A 208 -30.09 6.34 13.59
CA LEU A 208 -31.20 5.49 13.99
C LEU A 208 -32.19 6.36 14.75
N ARG A 209 -33.10 7.03 14.03
CA ARG A 209 -34.32 7.57 14.65
C ARG A 209 -35.27 6.39 14.86
N ARG A 210 -35.65 6.16 16.11
CA ARG A 210 -36.83 5.36 16.44
C ARG A 210 -38.09 6.13 16.07
#